data_AF-D0WAJ8-F1
#
_entry.id   AF-D0WAJ8-F1
#
_cell.length_a   1.000
_cell.length_b   1.000
_cell.length_c   1.000
_cell.angle_alpha   90.00
_cell.angle_beta   90.00
_cell.angle_gamma   90.00
#
_symmetry.space_group_name_H-M   'P 1'
#
loop_
_entity.id
_entity.type
_entity.pdbx_description
1 polymer ?
#
loop_
_entity_poly.entity_id
_entity_poly.type
_entity_poly.pdbx_seq_one_letter_code
_entity_poly.pdbx_strand_id
1 'polypeptide(L)'
;MKPDIYALLERALLSGDPDEKGRLTDEAFAAVQNMDGAETNAPPLDFPRAGQPDKPVLVAPSQLTPRKMNTTEGYAAMLHAIAHIEFNAVIWLWT
;
A
#
# COMPACT_ATOMS: atom_id res chain seq x y z
N MET A 1 -8.08 -8.75 -25.58
CA MET A 1 -8.96 -8.19 -24.53
C MET A 1 -8.10 -7.22 -23.76
N LYS A 2 -8.37 -5.92 -23.83
CA LYS A 2 -7.58 -4.93 -23.08
C LYS A 2 -7.79 -5.18 -21.58
N PRO A 3 -6.75 -5.07 -20.74
CA PRO A 3 -6.92 -5.24 -19.31
C PRO A 3 -7.85 -4.15 -18.76
N ASP A 4 -8.89 -4.54 -18.01
CA ASP A 4 -9.69 -3.58 -17.26
C ASP A 4 -8.85 -3.04 -16.10
N ILE A 5 -8.65 -1.73 -16.08
CA ILE A 5 -7.84 -1.07 -15.05
C ILE A 5 -8.44 -1.27 -13.65
N TYR A 6 -9.76 -1.29 -13.51
CA TYR A 6 -10.39 -1.44 -12.20
C TYR A 6 -10.16 -2.85 -11.65
N ALA A 7 -10.18 -3.87 -12.50
CA ALA A 7 -9.89 -5.24 -12.09
C ALA A 7 -8.42 -5.42 -11.64
N LEU A 8 -7.48 -4.75 -12.33
CA LEU A 8 -6.06 -4.77 -11.95
C LEU A 8 -5.83 -4.09 -10.59
N LEU A 9 -6.45 -2.92 -10.39
CA LEU A 9 -6.37 -2.17 -9.15
C LEU A 9 -7.03 -2.90 -7.99
N GLU A 10 -8.21 -3.48 -8.20
CA GLU A 10 -8.92 -4.28 -7.20
C GLU A 10 -8.04 -5.44 -6.72
N ARG A 11 -7.44 -6.20 -7.66
CA ARG A 11 -6.57 -7.33 -7.35
C ARG A 11 -5.36 -6.89 -6.51
N ALA A 12 -4.73 -5.76 -6.85
CA ALA A 12 -3.61 -5.22 -6.08
C ALA A 12 -4.03 -4.75 -4.68
N LEU A 13 -5.16 -4.02 -4.59
CA LEU A 13 -5.66 -3.44 -3.34
C LEU A 13 -6.13 -4.50 -2.35
N LEU A 14 -6.78 -5.56 -2.82
CA LEU A 14 -7.31 -6.65 -2.00
C LEU A 14 -6.24 -7.68 -1.58
N SER A 15 -5.04 -7.63 -2.16
CA SER A 15 -3.96 -8.51 -1.72
C SER A 15 -3.58 -8.25 -0.25
N GLY A 16 -3.53 -9.31 0.56
CA GLY A 16 -3.10 -9.25 1.95
C GLY A 16 -1.58 -9.40 2.13
N ASP A 17 -0.89 -9.95 1.13
CA ASP A 17 0.57 -10.13 1.15
C ASP A 17 1.26 -8.86 0.63
N PRO A 18 2.14 -8.21 1.42
CA PRO A 18 2.87 -7.02 0.99
C PRO A 18 3.69 -7.21 -0.29
N ASP A 19 4.32 -8.38 -0.45
CA ASP A 19 5.19 -8.66 -1.60
C ASP A 19 4.35 -8.87 -2.86
N GLU A 20 3.27 -9.65 -2.74
CA GLU A 20 2.32 -9.83 -3.83
C GLU A 20 1.64 -8.51 -4.22
N LYS A 21 1.23 -7.71 -3.23
CA LYS A 21 0.65 -6.37 -3.46
C LYS A 21 1.61 -5.47 -4.22
N GLY A 22 2.88 -5.45 -3.85
CA GLY A 22 3.92 -4.69 -4.56
C GLY A 22 4.02 -5.13 -6.02
N ARG A 23 4.18 -6.44 -6.25
CA ARG A 23 4.27 -7.03 -7.60
C ARG A 23 3.03 -6.70 -8.46
N LEU A 24 1.84 -6.80 -7.89
CA LEU A 24 0.57 -6.51 -8.59
C LEU A 24 0.41 -5.02 -8.91
N THR A 25 0.90 -4.15 -8.03
CA THR A 25 0.90 -2.69 -8.25
C THR A 25 1.84 -2.34 -9.41
N ASP A 26 3.03 -2.94 -9.46
CA ASP A 26 3.98 -2.73 -10.56
C ASP A 26 3.42 -3.25 -11.89
N GLU A 27 2.78 -4.42 -11.88
CA GLU A 27 2.11 -5.00 -13.06
C GLU A 27 0.97 -4.10 -13.56
N ALA A 28 0.14 -3.59 -12.63
CA ALA A 28 -0.94 -2.65 -12.96
C ALA A 28 -0.39 -1.34 -13.54
N PHE A 29 0.66 -0.79 -12.94
CA PHE A 29 1.32 0.43 -13.42
C PHE A 29 1.88 0.24 -14.84
N ALA A 30 2.62 -0.85 -15.08
CA ALA A 30 3.15 -1.16 -16.40
C ALA A 30 2.04 -1.36 -17.44
N ALA A 31 0.92 -1.98 -17.06
CA ALA A 31 -0.23 -2.13 -17.94
C ALA A 31 -0.83 -0.79 -18.33
N VAL A 32 -1.03 0.14 -17.38
CA VAL A 32 -1.56 1.49 -17.64
C VAL A 32 -0.65 2.31 -18.55
N GLN A 33 0.67 2.25 -18.36
CA GLN A 33 1.63 3.00 -19.18
C GLN A 33 1.54 2.64 -20.68
N ASN A 34 1.07 1.43 -21.00
CA ASN A 34 0.93 0.93 -22.35
C ASN A 34 -0.51 1.00 -22.89
N MET A 35 -1.44 1.65 -22.16
CA MET A 35 -2.83 1.81 -22.57
C MET A 35 -3.10 3.17 -23.19
N ASP A 36 -3.65 3.19 -24.40
CA ASP A 36 -4.23 4.40 -25.03
C ASP A 36 -5.61 4.71 -24.45
N GLY A 37 -5.64 5.02 -23.15
CA GLY A 37 -6.85 5.30 -22.38
C GLY A 37 -7.35 4.11 -21.55
N ALA A 38 -7.93 4.43 -20.39
CA ALA A 38 -8.54 3.45 -19.50
C ALA A 38 -9.88 2.96 -20.09
N GLU A 39 -9.93 1.72 -20.57
CA GLU A 39 -11.20 1.05 -20.83
C GLU A 39 -11.73 0.50 -19.51
N THR A 40 -12.85 1.06 -19.05
CA THR A 40 -13.53 0.64 -17.82
C THR A 40 -14.74 -0.20 -18.21
N ASN A 41 -14.64 -1.53 -18.04
CA ASN A 41 -15.73 -2.44 -18.42
C ASN A 41 -16.76 -2.62 -17.29
N ALA A 42 -16.41 -2.21 -16.07
CA ALA A 42 -17.28 -2.24 -14.89
C ALA A 42 -17.16 -0.92 -14.08
N PRO A 43 -18.19 -0.56 -13.30
CA PRO A 43 -18.07 0.53 -12.34
C PRO A 43 -17.05 0.17 -11.24
N PRO A 44 -16.35 1.16 -10.64
CA PRO A 44 -15.46 0.91 -9.53
C PRO A 44 -16.25 0.36 -8.34
N LEU A 45 -15.72 -0.69 -7.73
CA LEU A 45 -16.26 -1.23 -6.48
C LEU A 45 -15.89 -0.32 -5.31
N ASP A 46 -16.77 -0.25 -4.32
CA ASP A 46 -16.46 0.39 -3.04
C ASP A 46 -15.74 -0.61 -2.13
N PHE A 47 -14.50 -0.32 -1.76
CA PHE A 47 -13.68 -1.13 -0.87
C PHE A 47 -13.29 -0.30 0.36
N PRO A 48 -14.08 -0.34 1.44
CA PRO A 48 -13.79 0.43 2.65
C PRO A 48 -12.52 -0.05 3.38
N ARG A 49 -12.02 -1.24 3.03
CA ARG A 49 -10.75 -1.77 3.54
C ARG A 49 -9.92 -2.39 2.42
N ALA A 50 -8.65 -2.00 2.35
CA ALA A 50 -7.65 -2.71 1.56
C ALA A 50 -7.27 -4.03 2.23
N GLY A 51 -6.75 -4.98 1.45
CA GLY A 51 -6.18 -6.21 1.96
C GLY A 51 -5.07 -5.91 2.98
N GLN A 52 -5.10 -6.57 4.12
CA GLN A 52 -4.12 -6.43 5.18
C GLN A 52 -3.48 -7.80 5.44
N PRO A 53 -2.20 -7.86 5.83
CA PRO A 53 -1.60 -9.12 6.24
C PRO A 53 -2.30 -9.67 7.47
N ASP A 54 -2.50 -10.98 7.53
CA ASP A 54 -3.16 -11.65 8.67
C ASP A 54 -2.48 -11.34 10.01
N LYS A 55 -1.15 -11.17 10.01
CA LYS A 55 -0.39 -10.79 11.19
C LYS A 55 0.91 -10.07 10.82
N PRO A 56 1.19 -8.87 11.36
CA PRO A 56 2.49 -8.24 11.21
C PRO A 56 3.57 -9.04 11.96
N VAL A 57 4.71 -9.25 11.31
CA VAL A 57 5.87 -9.88 11.93
C VAL A 57 6.47 -8.92 12.96
N LEU A 58 6.52 -9.34 14.22
CA LEU A 58 7.17 -8.57 15.27
C LEU A 58 8.68 -8.78 15.20
N VAL A 59 9.41 -7.71 14.89
CA VAL A 59 10.88 -7.70 14.89
C VAL A 59 11.40 -6.96 16.12
N ALA A 60 12.59 -7.35 16.59
CA ALA A 60 13.21 -6.66 17.71
C ALA A 60 13.59 -5.22 17.31
N PRO A 61 13.53 -4.22 18.21
CA PRO A 61 13.90 -2.84 17.90
C PRO A 61 15.30 -2.68 17.29
N SER A 62 16.23 -3.57 17.64
CA SER A 62 17.60 -3.60 17.09
C SER A 62 17.68 -4.02 15.62
N GLN A 63 16.64 -4.66 15.09
CA GLN A 63 16.54 -5.05 13.68
C GLN A 63 15.94 -3.94 12.81
N LEU A 64 15.37 -2.90 13.43
CA LEU A 64 14.86 -1.74 12.70
C LEU A 64 16.01 -0.82 12.31
N THR A 65 15.95 -0.27 11.09
CA THR A 65 16.92 0.73 10.65
C THR A 65 16.90 1.93 11.62
N PRO A 66 18.03 2.27 12.25
CA PRO A 66 18.07 3.34 13.25
C PRO A 66 17.77 4.68 12.60
N ARG A 67 16.77 5.38 13.12
CA ARG A 67 16.40 6.74 12.67
C ARG A 67 17.25 7.74 13.45
N LYS A 68 18.30 8.26 12.82
CA LYS A 68 19.16 9.26 13.46
C LYS A 68 18.47 10.63 13.44
N MET A 69 18.24 11.19 14.61
CA MET A 69 17.54 12.48 14.81
C MET A 69 18.43 13.71 14.64
N ASN A 70 19.68 13.50 14.23
CA ASN A 70 20.70 14.55 14.14
C ASN A 70 20.72 15.27 12.79
N THR A 71 19.83 14.90 11.86
CA THR A 71 19.70 15.50 10.53
C THR A 71 18.24 15.88 10.28
N THR A 72 18.02 16.90 9.46
CA THR A 72 16.67 17.35 9.08
C THR A 72 15.90 16.23 8.38
N GLU A 73 16.59 15.44 7.56
CA GLU A 73 16.04 14.28 6.85
C GLU A 73 15.62 13.19 7.83
N GLY A 74 16.44 12.89 8.83
CA GLY A 74 16.12 11.91 9.86
C GLY A 74 14.95 12.34 10.76
N TYR A 75 14.84 13.64 11.05
CA TYR A 75 13.70 14.21 11.76
C TYR A 75 12.40 14.11 10.95
N ALA A 76 12.45 14.45 9.65
CA ALA A 76 11.31 14.30 8.75
C ALA A 76 10.87 12.84 8.61
N ALA A 77 11.81 11.90 8.49
CA ALA A 77 11.53 10.47 8.44
C ALA A 77 10.88 9.96 9.75
N MET A 78 11.27 10.50 10.91
CA MET A 78 10.62 10.16 12.17
C MET A 78 9.17 10.65 12.21
N LEU A 79 8.94 11.92 11.87
CA LEU A 79 7.59 12.49 11.85
C LEU A 79 6.67 11.72 10.88
N HIS A 80 7.19 11.39 9.70
CA HIS A 80 6.47 10.57 8.72
C HIS A 80 6.11 9.19 9.27
N ALA A 81 7.06 8.51 9.94
CA ALA A 81 6.78 7.22 10.55
C ALA A 81 5.76 7.29 11.69
N ILE A 82 5.80 8.33 12.53
CA ILE A 82 4.79 8.57 13.57
C ILE A 82 3.41 8.78 12.93
N ALA A 83 3.33 9.61 11.89
CA ALA A 83 2.07 9.85 11.18
C ALA A 83 1.46 8.54 10.64
N HIS A 84 2.27 7.63 10.09
CA HIS A 84 1.79 6.32 9.64
C HIS A 84 1.35 5.41 10.79
N ILE A 85 2.03 5.43 11.94
CA ILE A 85 1.61 4.67 13.13
C ILE A 85 0.26 5.16 13.63
N GLU A 86 0.09 6.48 13.77
CA GLU A 86 -1.16 7.09 14.21
C GLU A 86 -2.31 6.84 13.22
N PHE A 87 -2.03 6.96 11.91
CA PHE A 87 -3.03 6.70 10.87
C PHE A 87 -3.49 5.24 10.88
N ASN A 88 -2.54 4.30 11.00
CA ASN A 88 -2.87 2.89 11.16
C ASN A 88 -3.67 2.66 12.46
N ALA A 89 -3.32 3.30 13.57
CA ALA A 89 -4.03 3.17 14.85
C ALA A 89 -5.50 3.63 14.76
N VAL A 90 -5.79 4.70 14.02
CA VAL A 90 -7.18 5.14 13.73
C VAL A 90 -7.95 4.04 13.00
N ILE A 91 -7.34 3.38 12.01
CA ILE A 91 -7.97 2.28 11.27
C ILE A 91 -8.31 1.13 12.24
N TRP A 92 -7.40 0.75 13.15
CA TRP A 92 -7.63 -0.33 14.13
C TRP A 92 -8.66 0.02 15.22
N LEU A 93 -8.79 1.29 15.61
CA LEU A 93 -9.74 1.70 16.66
C LEU A 93 -11.21 1.69 16.20
N TRP A 94 -11.44 1.70 14.89
CA TRP A 94 -12.76 1.72 14.25
C TRP A 94 -13.21 0.32 13.77
N THR A 95 -12.46 -0.74 14.09
CA THR A 95 -12.79 -2.15 13.78
C THR A 95 -13.28 -2.89 15.00
#